data_AF-A0A955UZB6-F1
#
_entry.id   AF-A0A955UZB6-F1
#
_cell.length_a   1.000
_cell.length_b   1.000
_cell.length_c   1.000
_cell.angle_alpha   90.00
_cell.angle_beta   90.00
_cell.angle_gamma   90.00
#
_symmetry.space_group_name_H-M   'P 1'
#
loop_
_entity.id
_entity.type
_entity.pdbx_description
1 polymer ?
#
loop_
_entity_poly.entity_id
_entity_poly.type
_entity_poly.pdbx_seq_one_letter_code
_entity_poly.pdbx_strand_id
1 'polypeptide(L)'
;GAARVPVQRDDGPDVVRDAPAIAAYASWGSNDPDHPPRPYYGAFGGHVHPGRFAPRAVAVDFVSTGARTFTAGATYGQSLAMDLLALGVAGVGGHVAEPMLAAVPRPDVLFGRYAEGVPAVEAYWSSVPFLGWMHTWVGDPMLRLEAPPARPGRPRDRDGDGVPDDRDVCTDVPDPDQRDSDRDGYGNACDADVDGDGVVTTSWGAVFPLDERGDVEWIALTAKAGAYDADHDLDGDGRVDETDVAIAQLAVFQPPGPSAADGRD
;
A
#
# COMPACT_ATOMS: atom_id res chain seq x y z
N GLY A 1 11.06 -16.29 28.66
CA GLY A 1 11.32 -15.12 27.81
C GLY A 1 11.27 -15.56 26.38
N ALA A 2 10.31 -15.08 25.60
CA ALA A 2 10.21 -15.44 24.19
C ALA A 2 11.41 -14.82 23.44
N ALA A 3 12.13 -15.65 22.71
CA ALA A 3 13.21 -15.18 21.84
C ALA A 3 12.62 -14.26 20.76
N ARG A 4 13.17 -13.06 20.61
CA ARG A 4 12.78 -12.13 19.54
C ARG A 4 13.19 -12.75 18.21
N VAL A 5 12.22 -13.07 17.36
CA VAL A 5 12.47 -13.50 15.98
C VAL A 5 12.64 -12.22 15.14
N PRO A 6 13.77 -12.03 14.45
CA PRO A 6 13.94 -10.89 13.56
C PRO A 6 12.92 -10.98 12.42
N VAL A 7 12.21 -9.88 12.15
CA VAL A 7 11.35 -9.74 10.97
C VAL A 7 12.25 -9.32 9.81
N GLN A 8 12.24 -10.10 8.73
CA GLN A 8 12.94 -9.79 7.49
C GLN A 8 11.91 -9.33 6.46
N ARG A 9 12.07 -8.11 5.94
CA ARG A 9 11.36 -7.63 4.75
C ARG A 9 12.05 -8.26 3.53
N ASP A 10 11.27 -8.88 2.65
CA ASP A 10 11.77 -9.40 1.38
C ASP A 10 11.36 -8.44 0.27
N ASP A 11 12.34 -7.87 -0.42
CA ASP A 11 12.17 -6.93 -1.52
C ASP A 11 12.53 -7.58 -2.88
N GLY A 12 12.64 -8.91 -2.91
CA GLY A 12 12.92 -9.68 -4.11
C GLY A 12 11.73 -9.79 -5.08
N PRO A 13 11.97 -10.06 -6.38
CA PRO A 13 10.91 -10.22 -7.38
C PRO A 13 10.19 -11.58 -7.29
N ASP A 14 10.70 -12.52 -6.48
CA ASP A 14 10.19 -13.87 -6.36
C ASP A 14 9.16 -13.98 -5.23
N VAL A 15 8.05 -14.67 -5.48
CA VAL A 15 7.07 -14.97 -4.42
C VAL A 15 7.69 -15.88 -3.36
N VAL A 16 7.63 -15.48 -2.08
CA VAL A 16 8.23 -16.16 -0.92
C VAL A 16 7.51 -17.46 -0.53
N ARG A 17 7.59 -18.51 -1.35
CA ARG A 17 6.73 -19.71 -1.22
C ARG A 17 6.95 -20.60 0.02
N ASP A 18 7.96 -20.37 0.86
CA ASP A 18 8.36 -21.31 1.93
C ASP A 18 8.66 -20.66 3.30
N ALA A 19 8.11 -19.47 3.59
CA ALA A 19 8.39 -18.80 4.86
C ALA A 19 7.89 -19.61 6.08
N PRO A 20 8.75 -19.90 7.08
CA PRO A 20 8.39 -20.75 8.22
C PRO A 20 7.42 -20.08 9.20
N ALA A 21 7.35 -18.74 9.20
CA ALA A 21 6.46 -17.94 10.03
C ALA A 21 6.12 -16.62 9.32
N ILE A 22 4.91 -16.52 8.78
CA ILE A 22 4.43 -15.36 8.01
C ILE A 22 3.70 -14.40 8.95
N ALA A 23 4.24 -13.19 9.14
CA ALA A 23 3.62 -12.16 9.99
C ALA A 23 2.66 -11.23 9.23
N ALA A 24 2.86 -11.10 7.92
CA ALA A 24 2.07 -10.26 7.03
C ALA A 24 2.01 -10.91 5.64
N TYR A 25 0.86 -10.82 4.95
CA TYR A 25 0.65 -11.46 3.66
C TYR A 25 -0.30 -10.65 2.79
N ALA A 26 0.13 -10.33 1.57
CA ALA A 26 -0.75 -9.80 0.53
C ALA A 26 -0.81 -10.78 -0.64
N SER A 27 -1.99 -10.95 -1.22
CA SER A 27 -2.14 -11.66 -2.48
C SER A 27 -3.17 -11.03 -3.39
N TRP A 28 -3.01 -11.33 -4.68
CA TRP A 28 -4.05 -11.18 -5.68
C TRP A 28 -4.51 -12.59 -6.03
N GLY A 29 -5.65 -13.02 -5.48
CA GLY A 29 -6.14 -14.36 -5.73
C GLY A 29 -6.22 -14.63 -7.23
N SER A 30 -5.58 -15.72 -7.68
CA SER A 30 -5.52 -16.07 -9.09
C SER A 30 -6.92 -16.24 -9.68
N ASN A 31 -7.09 -16.03 -10.99
CA ASN A 31 -8.26 -16.50 -11.73
C ASN A 31 -7.86 -17.56 -12.78
N ASP A 32 -6.66 -18.13 -12.62
CA ASP A 32 -6.10 -19.12 -13.50
C ASP A 32 -6.63 -20.52 -13.14
N PRO A 33 -7.35 -21.20 -14.04
CA PRO A 33 -7.85 -22.55 -13.81
C PRO A 33 -6.74 -23.61 -13.70
N ASP A 34 -5.55 -23.35 -14.25
CA ASP A 34 -4.39 -24.24 -14.18
C ASP A 34 -3.58 -24.05 -12.88
N HIS A 35 -3.78 -22.92 -12.20
CA HIS A 35 -3.18 -22.60 -10.90
C HIS A 35 -4.30 -22.34 -9.87
N PRO A 36 -4.84 -23.39 -9.22
CA PRO A 36 -6.08 -23.29 -8.46
C PRO A 36 -6.01 -22.12 -7.45
N PRO A 37 -7.01 -21.24 -7.44
CA PRO A 37 -6.92 -19.94 -6.79
C PRO A 37 -7.29 -20.03 -5.31
N ARG A 38 -6.31 -20.47 -4.52
CA ARG A 38 -6.45 -20.73 -3.09
C ARG A 38 -5.10 -20.38 -2.47
N PRO A 39 -5.07 -19.73 -1.30
CA PRO A 39 -3.90 -18.96 -0.84
C PRO A 39 -2.61 -19.77 -0.96
N TYR A 40 -1.53 -19.11 -1.37
CA TYR A 40 -0.23 -19.73 -1.66
C TYR A 40 0.47 -20.37 -0.43
N TYR A 41 -0.20 -20.40 0.72
CA TYR A 41 0.32 -20.89 2.00
C TYR A 41 -0.75 -21.68 2.75
N GLY A 42 -0.36 -22.80 3.37
CA GLY A 42 -1.23 -23.62 4.20
C GLY A 42 -2.00 -24.71 3.46
N ALA A 43 -2.95 -25.36 4.16
CA ALA A 43 -3.67 -26.53 3.65
C ALA A 43 -5.10 -26.15 3.25
N PHE A 44 -5.41 -26.25 1.96
CA PHE A 44 -6.73 -25.87 1.46
C PHE A 44 -7.17 -26.74 0.27
N GLY A 45 -8.44 -27.19 0.29
CA GLY A 45 -8.99 -28.01 -0.78
C GLY A 45 -8.25 -29.34 -1.04
N GLY A 46 -7.51 -29.87 -0.07
CA GLY A 46 -6.68 -31.08 -0.23
C GLY A 46 -5.26 -30.81 -0.73
N HIS A 47 -4.92 -29.56 -1.07
CA HIS A 47 -3.57 -29.13 -1.41
C HIS A 47 -2.88 -28.57 -0.17
N VAL A 48 -1.60 -28.87 0.00
CA VAL A 48 -0.77 -28.33 1.08
C VAL A 48 0.32 -27.49 0.45
N HIS A 49 0.26 -26.19 0.69
CA HIS A 49 1.29 -25.24 0.34
C HIS A 49 2.23 -25.08 1.55
N PRO A 50 3.55 -25.04 1.33
CA PRO A 50 4.50 -24.80 2.40
C PRO A 50 4.28 -23.42 3.07
N GLY A 51 4.83 -23.26 4.27
CA GLY A 51 4.67 -22.06 5.10
C GLY A 51 3.46 -22.08 6.06
N ARG A 52 3.53 -21.24 7.10
CA ARG A 52 2.50 -21.10 8.15
C ARG A 52 2.40 -19.66 8.62
N PHE A 53 1.18 -19.20 8.89
CA PHE A 53 0.98 -17.91 9.55
C PHE A 53 1.51 -17.96 10.98
N ALA A 54 2.31 -16.94 11.33
CA ALA A 54 2.74 -16.74 12.69
C ALA A 54 1.54 -16.30 13.55
N PRO A 55 1.59 -16.49 14.89
CA PRO A 55 0.62 -15.86 15.76
C PRO A 55 0.53 -14.36 15.46
N ARG A 56 -0.70 -13.83 15.43
CA ARG A 56 -0.97 -12.40 15.19
C ARG A 56 -0.62 -11.95 13.76
N ALA A 57 -0.57 -12.88 12.80
CA ALA A 57 -0.41 -12.53 11.40
C ALA A 57 -1.60 -11.71 10.88
N VAL A 58 -1.32 -10.77 9.99
CA VAL A 58 -2.34 -10.02 9.24
C VAL A 58 -2.26 -10.34 7.76
N ALA A 59 -3.39 -10.20 7.04
CA ALA A 59 -3.41 -10.41 5.61
C ALA A 59 -4.33 -9.42 4.88
N VAL A 60 -4.07 -9.21 3.59
CA VAL A 60 -4.99 -8.59 2.65
C VAL A 60 -5.06 -9.44 1.38
N ASP A 61 -6.27 -9.62 0.84
CA ASP A 61 -6.46 -10.36 -0.40
C ASP A 61 -7.27 -9.52 -1.40
N PHE A 62 -6.67 -9.27 -2.56
CA PHE A 62 -7.21 -8.43 -3.62
C PHE A 62 -8.16 -9.22 -4.53
N VAL A 63 -9.09 -9.97 -3.92
CA VAL A 63 -10.06 -10.80 -4.62
C VAL A 63 -11.42 -10.12 -4.67
N SER A 64 -12.02 -10.16 -5.86
CA SER A 64 -13.38 -9.75 -6.13
C SER A 64 -14.34 -10.37 -5.11
N THR A 65 -15.01 -9.57 -4.29
CA THR A 65 -16.02 -10.07 -3.33
C THR A 65 -15.48 -11.06 -2.26
N GLY A 66 -14.17 -11.14 -2.02
CA GLY A 66 -13.57 -12.14 -1.11
C GLY A 66 -14.06 -12.06 0.35
N ALA A 67 -14.56 -10.92 0.80
CA ALA A 67 -15.14 -10.71 2.13
C ALA A 67 -16.68 -10.64 2.13
N ARG A 68 -17.36 -11.03 1.05
CA ARG A 68 -18.82 -10.93 0.91
C ARG A 68 -19.62 -11.79 1.88
N THR A 69 -19.02 -12.84 2.45
CA THR A 69 -19.72 -13.78 3.32
C THR A 69 -18.78 -14.51 4.26
N PHE A 70 -19.29 -14.79 5.46
CA PHE A 70 -18.66 -15.60 6.49
C PHE A 70 -19.45 -16.89 6.75
N THR A 71 -20.40 -17.21 5.87
CA THR A 71 -21.22 -18.42 5.98
C THR A 71 -20.36 -19.65 5.70
N ALA A 72 -20.32 -20.58 6.67
CA ALA A 72 -19.58 -21.82 6.55
C ALA A 72 -20.00 -22.61 5.30
N GLY A 73 -19.01 -23.13 4.56
CA GLY A 73 -19.24 -23.92 3.34
C GLY A 73 -19.57 -23.10 2.09
N ALA A 74 -19.58 -21.76 2.18
CA ALA A 74 -19.61 -20.92 1.00
C ALA A 74 -18.36 -21.18 0.16
N THR A 75 -18.56 -21.40 -1.14
CA THR A 75 -17.47 -21.51 -2.10
C THR A 75 -17.58 -20.38 -3.10
N TYR A 76 -16.43 -19.90 -3.51
CA TYR A 76 -16.27 -18.99 -4.61
C TYR A 76 -15.12 -19.55 -5.44
N GLY A 77 -15.11 -19.29 -6.73
CA GLY A 77 -14.05 -19.80 -7.60
C GLY A 77 -12.66 -19.31 -7.21
N GLN A 78 -12.51 -18.50 -6.16
CA GLN A 78 -11.29 -17.89 -5.62
C GLN A 78 -11.31 -17.93 -4.06
N SER A 79 -10.26 -17.45 -3.41
CA SER A 79 -10.14 -17.37 -1.95
C SER A 79 -11.19 -16.44 -1.33
N LEU A 80 -11.66 -16.84 -0.14
CA LEU A 80 -12.45 -16.00 0.75
C LEU A 80 -11.58 -15.52 1.92
N ALA A 81 -11.93 -14.37 2.51
CA ALA A 81 -11.31 -13.89 3.74
C ALA A 81 -11.38 -14.95 4.87
N MET A 82 -12.47 -15.75 4.89
CA MET A 82 -12.61 -16.89 5.80
C MET A 82 -11.58 -17.99 5.59
N ASP A 83 -11.08 -18.19 4.37
CA ASP A 83 -10.06 -19.20 4.10
C ASP A 83 -8.75 -18.80 4.77
N LEU A 84 -8.36 -17.52 4.71
CA LEU A 84 -7.19 -16.98 5.39
C LEU A 84 -7.29 -17.06 6.91
N LEU A 85 -8.48 -16.75 7.47
CA LEU A 85 -8.74 -16.93 8.90
C LEU A 85 -8.63 -18.41 9.31
N ALA A 86 -9.16 -19.33 8.50
CA ALA A 86 -9.06 -20.77 8.75
C ALA A 86 -7.60 -21.29 8.69
N LEU A 87 -6.72 -20.59 7.97
CA LEU A 87 -5.29 -20.89 7.89
C LEU A 87 -4.47 -20.30 9.05
N GLY A 88 -5.09 -19.49 9.92
CA GLY A 88 -4.45 -18.97 11.14
C GLY A 88 -4.08 -17.48 11.08
N VAL A 89 -4.53 -16.74 10.07
CA VAL A 89 -4.47 -15.27 10.09
C VAL A 89 -5.35 -14.74 11.23
N ALA A 90 -4.84 -13.75 11.97
CA ALA A 90 -5.54 -13.14 13.10
C ALA A 90 -6.34 -11.88 12.72
N GLY A 91 -6.00 -11.23 11.60
CA GLY A 91 -6.75 -10.12 11.03
C GLY A 91 -6.62 -10.07 9.51
N VAL A 92 -7.73 -9.91 8.80
CA VAL A 92 -7.78 -9.92 7.35
C VAL A 92 -8.56 -8.73 6.81
N GLY A 93 -7.96 -8.02 5.86
CA GLY A 93 -8.61 -7.05 5.00
C GLY A 93 -9.15 -7.73 3.74
N GLY A 94 -10.37 -7.41 3.35
CA GLY A 94 -10.96 -7.91 2.10
C GLY A 94 -12.06 -7.02 1.57
N HIS A 95 -12.72 -7.47 0.50
CA HIS A 95 -13.68 -6.66 -0.24
C HIS A 95 -15.06 -7.32 -0.34
N VAL A 96 -16.14 -6.57 -0.11
CA VAL A 96 -17.52 -7.07 -0.26
C VAL A 96 -18.00 -7.07 -1.71
N ALA A 97 -17.36 -6.31 -2.59
CA ALA A 97 -17.55 -6.33 -4.04
C ALA A 97 -16.26 -5.94 -4.81
N GLU A 98 -16.33 -5.83 -6.14
CA GLU A 98 -15.17 -5.67 -7.05
C GLU A 98 -14.30 -4.45 -6.70
N PRO A 99 -13.05 -4.63 -6.23
CA PRO A 99 -12.20 -3.49 -5.95
C PRO A 99 -11.68 -2.85 -7.25
N MET A 100 -11.68 -1.51 -7.30
CA MET A 100 -10.86 -0.79 -8.28
C MET A 100 -9.41 -0.78 -7.78
N LEU A 101 -8.45 -0.89 -8.69
CA LEU A 101 -7.03 -0.94 -8.32
C LEU A 101 -6.57 0.30 -7.55
N ALA A 102 -7.06 1.49 -7.92
CA ALA A 102 -6.77 2.73 -7.20
C ALA A 102 -7.35 2.77 -5.77
N ALA A 103 -8.30 1.90 -5.44
CA ALA A 103 -9.01 1.90 -4.17
C ALA A 103 -8.54 0.80 -3.19
N VAL A 104 -7.66 -0.11 -3.60
CA VAL A 104 -7.24 -1.21 -2.70
C VAL A 104 -6.27 -0.74 -1.61
N PRO A 105 -6.23 -1.43 -0.45
CA PRO A 105 -5.21 -1.18 0.57
C PRO A 105 -3.79 -1.31 0.00
N ARG A 106 -2.91 -0.35 0.28
CA ARG A 106 -1.48 -0.37 -0.06
C ARG A 106 -0.71 -1.29 0.92
N PRO A 107 -0.19 -2.47 0.49
CA PRO A 107 0.45 -3.42 1.39
C PRO A 107 1.67 -2.89 2.14
N ASP A 108 2.46 -2.05 1.47
CA ASP A 108 3.63 -1.34 2.00
C ASP A 108 3.24 -0.47 3.21
N VAL A 109 2.24 0.41 3.07
CA VAL A 109 1.70 1.20 4.19
C VAL A 109 1.13 0.31 5.30
N LEU A 110 0.30 -0.69 4.96
CA LEU A 110 -0.32 -1.58 5.93
C LEU A 110 0.72 -2.33 6.77
N PHE A 111 1.62 -3.05 6.10
CA PHE A 111 2.59 -3.91 6.77
C PHE A 111 3.71 -3.12 7.43
N GLY A 112 4.10 -1.97 6.86
CA GLY A 112 5.03 -1.04 7.49
C GLY A 112 4.51 -0.57 8.84
N ARG A 113 3.31 0.01 8.87
CA ARG A 113 2.69 0.48 10.13
C ARG A 113 2.43 -0.64 11.13
N TYR A 114 1.99 -1.81 10.65
CA TYR A 114 1.79 -2.95 11.55
C TYR A 114 3.10 -3.43 12.17
N ALA A 115 4.20 -3.45 11.41
CA ALA A 115 5.54 -3.81 11.89
C ALA A 115 6.06 -2.84 12.98
N GLU A 116 5.60 -1.59 12.98
CA GLU A 116 5.90 -0.58 13.99
C GLU A 116 5.06 -0.73 15.27
N GLY A 117 4.09 -1.65 15.29
CA GLY A 117 3.23 -1.90 16.43
C GLY A 117 1.99 -1.00 16.49
N VAL A 118 1.65 -0.33 15.38
CA VAL A 118 0.33 0.31 15.19
C VAL A 118 -0.75 -0.77 15.25
N PRO A 119 -1.93 -0.51 15.87
CA PRO A 119 -3.06 -1.43 15.82
C PRO A 119 -3.40 -1.85 14.39
N ALA A 120 -3.68 -3.13 14.18
CA ALA A 120 -3.91 -3.68 12.86
C ALA A 120 -5.05 -2.98 12.10
N VAL A 121 -6.12 -2.58 12.81
CA VAL A 121 -7.23 -1.84 12.18
C VAL A 121 -6.79 -0.44 11.73
N GLU A 122 -5.94 0.23 12.49
CA GLU A 122 -5.47 1.57 12.19
C GLU A 122 -4.49 1.51 11.01
N ALA A 123 -3.56 0.55 11.02
CA ALA A 123 -2.67 0.27 9.90
C ALA A 123 -3.46 -0.06 8.61
N TYR A 124 -4.53 -0.85 8.72
CA TYR A 124 -5.39 -1.19 7.58
C TYR A 124 -6.06 0.05 6.99
N TRP A 125 -6.77 0.84 7.81
CA TRP A 125 -7.50 2.00 7.30
C TRP A 125 -6.60 3.13 6.84
N SER A 126 -5.39 3.29 7.39
CA SER A 126 -4.40 4.23 6.85
C SER A 126 -3.85 3.82 5.49
N SER A 127 -3.94 2.54 5.12
CA SER A 127 -3.48 2.06 3.81
C SER A 127 -4.54 2.14 2.72
N VAL A 128 -5.78 2.51 3.07
CA VAL A 128 -6.93 2.55 2.14
C VAL A 128 -7.11 3.98 1.62
N PRO A 129 -6.99 4.24 0.30
CA PRO A 129 -7.12 5.58 -0.25
C PRO A 129 -8.52 6.21 -0.12
N PHE A 130 -9.59 5.39 -0.15
CA PHE A 130 -10.97 5.86 -0.10
C PHE A 130 -11.77 5.23 1.04
N LEU A 131 -12.13 6.03 2.04
CA LEU A 131 -12.99 5.60 3.14
C LEU A 131 -14.43 5.33 2.66
N GLY A 132 -15.08 4.30 3.21
CA GLY A 132 -16.46 3.94 2.88
C GLY A 132 -16.64 3.15 1.58
N TRP A 133 -15.55 2.84 0.88
CA TRP A 133 -15.55 1.88 -0.23
C TRP A 133 -15.80 0.45 0.28
N MET A 134 -15.87 -0.53 -0.61
CA MET A 134 -16.25 -1.94 -0.36
C MET A 134 -15.27 -2.73 0.54
N HIS A 135 -14.46 -2.06 1.35
CA HIS A 135 -13.49 -2.65 2.27
C HIS A 135 -14.16 -3.19 3.53
N THR A 136 -13.57 -4.23 4.08
CA THR A 136 -13.93 -4.79 5.38
C THR A 136 -12.68 -5.33 6.05
N TRP A 137 -12.56 -5.02 7.33
CA TRP A 137 -11.58 -5.62 8.22
C TRP A 137 -12.27 -6.66 9.11
N VAL A 138 -11.69 -7.86 9.21
CA VAL A 138 -12.15 -8.90 10.13
C VAL A 138 -10.99 -9.38 10.99
N GLY A 139 -11.15 -9.28 12.30
CA GLY A 139 -10.14 -9.65 13.30
C GLY A 139 -10.21 -8.76 14.53
N ASP A 140 -9.26 -8.95 15.46
CA ASP A 140 -9.11 -8.07 16.62
C ASP A 140 -8.59 -6.68 16.15
N PRO A 141 -9.35 -5.58 16.38
CA PRO A 141 -8.90 -4.26 15.96
C PRO A 141 -7.61 -3.80 16.65
N MET A 142 -7.38 -4.25 17.89
CA MET A 142 -6.23 -3.88 18.71
C MET A 142 -5.07 -4.87 18.59
N LEU A 143 -5.13 -5.79 17.63
CA LEU A 143 -4.03 -6.68 17.28
C LEU A 143 -2.78 -5.85 16.93
N ARG A 144 -1.61 -6.27 17.43
CA ARG A 144 -0.30 -5.61 17.28
C ARG A 144 0.81 -6.64 17.27
N LEU A 145 1.95 -6.43 16.64
CA LEU A 145 3.11 -7.32 16.87
C LEU A 145 3.63 -7.16 18.32
N GLU A 146 3.89 -8.28 19.03
CA GLU A 146 4.29 -8.26 20.47
C GLU A 146 5.71 -7.74 20.70
N ALA A 147 6.55 -7.78 19.68
CA ALA A 147 7.92 -7.29 19.71
C ALA A 147 8.23 -6.56 18.40
N PRO A 148 7.75 -5.31 18.21
CA PRO A 148 8.25 -4.49 17.12
C PRO A 148 9.78 -4.42 17.22
N PRO A 149 10.52 -4.49 16.10
CA PRO A 149 11.96 -4.55 16.14
C PRO A 149 12.53 -3.34 16.89
N ALA A 150 13.19 -3.64 18.02
CA ALA A 150 14.22 -2.83 18.64
C ALA A 150 15.27 -2.33 17.63
N ARG A 151 15.06 -1.26 16.85
CA ARG A 151 16.15 -0.63 16.06
C ARG A 151 16.97 0.23 17.04
N PRO A 152 18.17 -0.20 17.52
CA PRO A 152 18.97 0.63 18.39
C PRO A 152 19.66 1.69 17.52
N GLY A 153 19.24 2.94 17.62
CA GLY A 153 19.98 4.10 17.12
C GLY A 153 20.04 4.31 15.60
N ARG A 154 19.31 3.53 14.79
CA ARG A 154 19.02 3.94 13.40
C ARG A 154 17.76 4.79 13.44
N PRO A 155 17.79 6.04 12.93
CA PRO A 155 16.58 6.81 12.71
C PRO A 155 15.53 5.96 11.97
N ARG A 156 14.25 6.24 12.21
CA ARG A 156 13.18 5.58 11.46
C ARG A 156 13.36 5.93 9.98
N ASP A 157 13.05 4.95 9.13
CA ASP A 157 13.25 4.95 7.69
C ASP A 157 12.20 3.94 7.24
N ARG A 158 11.01 4.48 6.94
CA ARG A 158 9.75 3.76 6.81
C ARG A 158 9.56 3.18 5.42
N ASP A 159 9.90 3.94 4.40
CA ASP A 159 9.82 3.54 3.00
C ASP A 159 11.01 2.64 2.60
N GLY A 160 12.15 2.79 3.25
CA GLY A 160 13.34 1.95 3.12
C GLY A 160 14.38 2.48 2.12
N ASP A 161 14.32 3.76 1.77
CA ASP A 161 15.15 4.37 0.72
C ASP A 161 16.57 4.76 1.20
N GLY A 162 16.79 4.72 2.52
CA GLY A 162 18.04 5.05 3.18
C GLY A 162 18.08 6.43 3.83
N VAL A 163 17.04 7.25 3.63
CA VAL A 163 16.81 8.54 4.25
C VAL A 163 15.95 8.37 5.51
N PRO A 164 16.38 8.91 6.65
CA PRO A 164 15.55 8.92 7.84
C PRO A 164 14.27 9.76 7.74
N ASP A 165 13.15 9.24 8.27
CA ASP A 165 11.83 9.89 8.35
C ASP A 165 11.92 11.35 8.87
N ASP A 166 12.87 11.67 9.76
CA ASP A 166 13.02 13.00 10.38
C ASP A 166 13.61 14.08 9.45
N ARG A 167 14.03 13.68 8.25
CA ARG A 167 14.60 14.54 7.20
C ARG A 167 14.28 14.05 5.80
N ASP A 168 13.27 13.20 5.67
CA ASP A 168 12.83 12.62 4.42
C ASP A 168 11.67 13.44 3.84
N VAL A 169 11.85 13.96 2.62
CA VAL A 169 10.82 14.74 1.92
C VAL A 169 9.65 13.88 1.42
N CYS A 170 9.79 12.54 1.44
CA CYS A 170 8.76 11.57 1.05
C CYS A 170 8.74 10.32 1.96
N THR A 171 8.36 10.49 3.23
CA THR A 171 8.39 9.44 4.29
C THR A 171 7.68 8.11 3.99
N ASP A 172 6.84 8.03 2.95
CA ASP A 172 6.12 6.82 2.54
C ASP A 172 6.50 6.35 1.11
N VAL A 173 7.29 7.11 0.34
CA VAL A 173 7.61 6.82 -1.07
C VAL A 173 9.14 6.84 -1.29
N PRO A 174 9.76 5.72 -1.65
CA PRO A 174 11.21 5.65 -1.82
C PRO A 174 11.78 6.63 -2.84
N ASP A 175 12.53 7.63 -2.36
CA ASP A 175 13.29 8.59 -3.17
C ASP A 175 14.66 8.89 -2.51
N PRO A 176 15.68 8.03 -2.75
CA PRO A 176 17.01 8.25 -2.19
C PRO A 176 17.68 9.56 -2.61
N ASP A 177 17.23 10.16 -3.72
CA ASP A 177 17.78 11.39 -4.26
C ASP A 177 17.12 12.65 -3.65
N GLN A 178 15.98 12.48 -2.95
CA GLN A 178 15.28 13.50 -2.18
C GLN A 178 15.02 14.76 -3.02
N ARG A 179 14.51 14.55 -4.24
CA ARG A 179 14.28 15.64 -5.18
C ARG A 179 13.05 16.42 -4.72
N ASP A 180 13.27 17.69 -4.41
CA ASP A 180 12.25 18.68 -4.07
C ASP A 180 12.58 19.94 -4.89
N SER A 181 11.93 20.05 -6.04
CA SER A 181 12.30 20.98 -7.10
C SER A 181 11.69 22.37 -6.91
N ASP A 182 10.52 22.46 -6.30
CA ASP A 182 9.81 23.72 -6.00
C ASP A 182 10.09 24.23 -4.55
N ARG A 183 10.65 23.37 -3.69
CA ARG A 183 11.13 23.65 -2.33
C ARG A 183 10.02 23.96 -1.33
N ASP A 184 8.89 23.28 -1.49
CA ASP A 184 7.78 23.40 -0.55
C ASP A 184 7.93 22.47 0.68
N GLY A 185 8.88 21.52 0.61
CA GLY A 185 9.20 20.55 1.65
C GLY A 185 8.62 19.16 1.40
N TYR A 186 7.90 18.94 0.31
CA TYR A 186 7.46 17.64 -0.17
C TYR A 186 8.30 17.24 -1.39
N GLY A 187 8.71 15.98 -1.47
CA GLY A 187 9.53 15.53 -2.60
C GLY A 187 8.67 15.27 -3.84
N ASN A 188 9.23 15.50 -5.02
CA ASN A 188 8.57 15.26 -6.30
C ASN A 188 7.97 13.83 -6.39
N ALA A 189 8.57 12.84 -5.71
CA ALA A 189 8.06 11.46 -5.72
C ALA A 189 6.71 11.27 -5.00
N CYS A 190 6.38 12.15 -4.06
CA CYS A 190 5.16 12.10 -3.25
C CYS A 190 4.35 13.39 -3.32
N ASP A 191 4.77 14.34 -4.16
CA ASP A 191 4.09 15.60 -4.38
C ASP A 191 3.52 15.66 -5.80
N ALA A 192 2.23 15.36 -5.89
CA ALA A 192 1.48 15.54 -7.13
C ALA A 192 0.56 16.78 -7.06
N ASP A 193 0.73 17.64 -6.06
CA ASP A 193 -0.01 18.90 -5.85
C ASP A 193 0.76 20.05 -6.52
N VAL A 194 0.87 19.99 -7.85
CA VAL A 194 1.76 20.86 -8.63
C VAL A 194 1.33 22.33 -8.66
N ASP A 195 0.10 22.65 -8.22
CA ASP A 195 -0.34 24.03 -8.01
C ASP A 195 -0.28 24.51 -6.55
N GLY A 196 0.04 23.61 -5.61
CA GLY A 196 0.31 23.90 -4.21
C GLY A 196 -0.92 24.36 -3.42
N ASP A 197 -2.12 23.93 -3.80
CA ASP A 197 -3.36 24.29 -3.12
C ASP A 197 -3.69 23.40 -1.90
N GLY A 198 -2.90 22.35 -1.69
CA GLY A 198 -2.95 21.41 -0.58
C GLY A 198 -3.74 20.14 -0.89
N VAL A 199 -4.24 19.95 -2.11
CA VAL A 199 -4.95 18.73 -2.50
C VAL A 199 -4.79 18.43 -3.99
N VAL A 200 -4.37 17.21 -4.30
CA VAL A 200 -4.30 16.77 -5.70
C VAL A 200 -5.70 16.68 -6.29
N THR A 201 -5.94 17.43 -7.35
CA THR A 201 -7.23 17.52 -8.03
C THR A 201 -7.18 17.10 -9.50
N THR A 202 -8.38 16.91 -10.05
CA THR A 202 -8.59 16.91 -11.50
C THR A 202 -9.48 18.09 -11.84
N SER A 203 -9.50 18.49 -13.09
CA SER A 203 -10.42 19.52 -13.58
C SER A 203 -11.87 19.05 -13.66
N TRP A 204 -12.17 17.79 -13.28
CA TRP A 204 -13.51 17.19 -13.33
C TRP A 204 -14.15 17.26 -14.72
N GLY A 205 -13.33 17.27 -15.79
CA GLY A 205 -13.77 17.43 -17.17
C GLY A 205 -14.01 18.88 -17.60
N ALA A 206 -13.68 19.87 -16.77
CA ALA A 206 -13.57 21.26 -17.16
C ALA A 206 -12.28 21.46 -17.97
N VAL A 207 -12.36 22.13 -19.13
CA VAL A 207 -11.20 22.26 -20.04
C VAL A 207 -10.51 23.62 -19.88
N PHE A 208 -11.11 24.58 -19.18
CA PHE A 208 -10.62 25.97 -19.07
C PHE A 208 -11.20 26.69 -17.84
N PRO A 209 -10.50 27.69 -17.26
CA PRO A 209 -9.24 28.30 -17.71
C PRO A 209 -7.96 27.59 -17.19
N LEU A 210 -6.78 27.97 -17.73
CA LEU A 210 -5.50 27.29 -17.46
C LEU A 210 -5.02 27.45 -16.00
N ASP A 211 -5.46 28.51 -15.34
CA ASP A 211 -5.20 28.86 -13.93
C ASP A 211 -6.17 28.19 -12.94
N GLU A 212 -7.14 27.42 -13.42
CA GLU A 212 -8.07 26.60 -12.61
C GLU A 212 -8.01 25.11 -13.03
N ARG A 213 -6.89 24.70 -13.62
CA ARG A 213 -6.66 23.32 -14.07
C ARG A 213 -6.17 22.50 -12.88
N GLY A 214 -6.74 21.31 -12.68
CA GLY A 214 -6.25 20.38 -11.67
C GLY A 214 -4.89 19.79 -12.01
N ASP A 215 -4.21 19.29 -10.99
CA ASP A 215 -2.82 18.84 -11.03
C ASP A 215 -2.57 17.73 -12.05
N VAL A 216 -3.49 16.75 -12.08
CA VAL A 216 -3.39 15.62 -13.00
C VAL A 216 -3.38 16.09 -14.46
N GLU A 217 -4.17 17.10 -14.80
CA GLU A 217 -4.20 17.65 -16.16
C GLU A 217 -2.95 18.48 -16.50
N TRP A 218 -2.28 19.08 -15.51
CA TRP A 218 -0.99 19.75 -15.72
C TRP A 218 0.09 18.74 -16.11
N ILE A 219 0.23 17.68 -15.33
CA ILE A 219 1.18 16.59 -15.58
C ILE A 219 0.86 15.92 -16.93
N ALA A 220 -0.41 15.59 -17.19
CA ALA A 220 -0.83 14.97 -18.44
C ALA A 220 -0.58 15.86 -19.68
N LEU A 221 -0.69 17.18 -19.55
CA LEU A 221 -0.34 18.08 -20.65
C LEU A 221 1.16 18.13 -20.91
N THR A 222 1.99 18.15 -19.86
CA THR A 222 3.45 18.12 -19.99
C THR A 222 3.89 16.83 -20.67
N ALA A 223 3.37 15.68 -20.22
CA ALA A 223 3.60 14.38 -20.86
C ALA A 223 3.19 14.38 -22.34
N LYS A 224 1.97 14.84 -22.63
CA LYS A 224 1.44 14.90 -24.00
C LYS A 224 2.24 15.83 -24.92
N ALA A 225 2.77 16.92 -24.39
CA ALA A 225 3.60 17.85 -25.12
C ALA A 225 5.01 17.30 -25.39
N GLY A 226 5.42 16.23 -24.70
CA GLY A 226 6.82 15.78 -24.65
C GLY A 226 7.73 16.86 -24.04
N ALA A 227 7.16 17.73 -23.21
CA ALA A 227 7.90 18.71 -22.45
C ALA A 227 8.46 18.05 -21.18
N TYR A 228 9.49 18.67 -20.60
CA TYR A 228 10.02 18.27 -19.31
C TYR A 228 9.72 19.37 -18.31
N ASP A 229 9.13 18.96 -17.20
CA ASP A 229 9.02 19.75 -15.98
C ASP A 229 9.46 18.83 -14.84
N ALA A 230 10.33 19.33 -13.96
CA ALA A 230 10.85 18.50 -12.88
C ALA A 230 9.74 18.16 -11.87
N ASP A 231 8.83 19.11 -11.61
CA ASP A 231 7.71 18.94 -10.68
C ASP A 231 6.66 17.95 -11.21
N HIS A 232 6.69 17.65 -12.51
CA HIS A 232 5.77 16.69 -13.14
C HIS A 232 6.42 15.32 -13.37
N ASP A 233 7.71 15.17 -13.09
CA ASP A 233 8.46 13.92 -13.13
C ASP A 233 8.36 13.32 -11.71
N LEU A 234 7.36 12.47 -11.49
CA LEU A 234 7.00 11.91 -10.19
C LEU A 234 7.71 10.57 -9.92
N ASP A 235 8.19 9.88 -10.95
CA ASP A 235 8.92 8.61 -10.77
C ASP A 235 10.44 8.73 -10.82
N GLY A 236 10.97 9.92 -11.13
CA GLY A 236 12.41 10.18 -11.13
C GLY A 236 13.15 9.68 -12.35
N ASP A 237 12.48 9.20 -13.41
CA ASP A 237 13.15 8.58 -14.56
C ASP A 237 13.76 9.61 -15.54
N GLY A 238 13.52 10.90 -15.31
CA GLY A 238 13.99 12.00 -16.14
C GLY A 238 13.11 12.28 -17.36
N ARG A 239 11.87 11.77 -17.36
CA ARG A 239 10.81 12.07 -18.33
C ARG A 239 9.55 12.49 -17.59
N VAL A 240 8.64 13.07 -18.35
CA VAL A 240 7.25 13.24 -17.95
C VAL A 240 6.44 12.45 -18.96
N ASP A 241 5.86 11.32 -18.55
CA ASP A 241 5.14 10.40 -19.42
C ASP A 241 3.86 9.83 -18.79
N GLU A 242 3.34 8.73 -19.33
CA GLU A 242 2.08 8.13 -18.85
C GLU A 242 2.21 7.57 -17.42
N THR A 243 3.43 7.29 -16.95
CA THR A 243 3.72 6.79 -15.61
C THR A 243 3.47 7.88 -14.57
N ASP A 244 3.94 9.10 -14.81
CA ASP A 244 3.70 10.24 -13.91
C ASP A 244 2.22 10.58 -13.82
N VAL A 245 1.52 10.52 -14.96
CA VAL A 245 0.06 10.72 -14.99
C VAL A 245 -0.65 9.65 -14.15
N ALA A 246 -0.20 8.40 -14.19
CA ALA A 246 -0.77 7.34 -13.38
C ALA A 246 -0.50 7.55 -11.88
N ILE A 247 0.68 8.02 -11.50
CA ILE A 247 1.01 8.37 -10.11
C ILE A 247 0.10 9.51 -9.62
N ALA A 248 -0.02 10.59 -10.38
CA ALA A 248 -0.89 11.72 -10.05
C ALA A 248 -2.37 11.28 -9.92
N GLN A 249 -2.85 10.40 -10.80
CA GLN A 249 -4.20 9.85 -10.72
C GLN A 249 -4.46 9.04 -9.44
N LEU A 250 -3.44 8.36 -8.91
CA LEU A 250 -3.53 7.63 -7.64
C LEU A 250 -3.51 8.56 -6.42
N ALA A 251 -3.08 9.81 -6.60
CA ALA A 251 -2.99 10.82 -5.55
C ALA A 251 -4.23 11.72 -5.47
N VAL A 252 -5.19 11.64 -6.40
CA VAL A 252 -6.39 12.50 -6.39
C VAL A 252 -7.14 12.42 -5.04
N PHE A 253 -7.45 13.60 -4.47
CA PHE A 253 -8.01 13.85 -3.14
C PHE A 253 -7.08 13.57 -1.96
N GLN A 254 -5.81 13.31 -2.21
CA GLN A 254 -4.78 13.25 -1.17
C GLN A 254 -4.06 14.61 -1.09
N PRO A 255 -3.59 14.99 0.11
CA PRO A 255 -2.58 16.06 0.23
C PRO A 255 -1.23 15.59 -0.35
N PRO A 256 -0.28 16.50 -0.60
CA PRO A 256 1.10 16.13 -0.89
C PRO A 256 1.75 15.38 0.28
N GLY A 257 2.79 14.61 0.00
CA GLY A 257 3.54 13.85 1.00
C GLY A 257 2.94 12.48 1.35
N PRO A 258 3.15 11.99 2.58
CA PRO A 258 3.67 12.68 3.77
C PRO A 258 5.18 12.95 3.76
N SER A 259 5.59 14.05 4.41
CA SER A 259 6.99 14.52 4.52
C SER A 259 7.41 14.75 5.98
N ALA A 260 8.72 14.76 6.25
CA ALA A 260 9.31 15.27 7.49
C ALA A 260 8.83 16.70 7.85
N ALA A 261 8.47 17.50 6.84
CA ALA A 261 7.91 18.84 7.01
C ALA A 261 6.60 18.86 7.83
N ASP A 262 5.85 17.75 7.85
CA ASP A 262 4.58 17.63 8.58
C ASP A 262 4.76 17.54 10.12
N GLY A 263 6.00 17.40 10.61
CA GLY A 263 6.32 17.47 12.04
C GLY A 263 5.68 16.39 12.93
N ARG A 264 5.47 15.17 12.41
CA ARG A 264 4.79 14.06 13.11
C ARG A 264 5.71 13.01 13.74
N ASP A 265 6.87 13.39 14.26
CA ASP A 265 7.77 12.50 15.01
C ASP A 265 7.70 12.69 16.54
#